data_AF-A0AAT9HM23-F1
#
_entry.id   AF-A0AAT9HM23-F1
#
_cell.length_a   1.000
_cell.length_b   1.000
_cell.length_c   1.000
_cell.angle_alpha   90.00
_cell.angle_beta   90.00
_cell.angle_gamma   90.00
#
_symmetry.space_group_name_H-M   'P 1'
#
loop_
_entity.id
_entity.type
_entity.pdbx_description
1 polymer ?
#
loop_
_entity_poly.entity_id
_entity_poly.type
_entity_poly.pdbx_seq_one_letter_code
_entity_poly.pdbx_strand_id
1 'polypeptide(L)'
;MGPTIAFRMLHEAMPAALRGDLGPLGSLVFDYRFRMGSIENCSFSHPGLVELAGQLESLWHDKAATMLALSSVGPAFFALTDDPDRCGDRFAELDMDVIHARPHNGTYEETGLVP
;
A
#
# COMPACT_ATOMS: atom_id res chain seq x y z
N MET A 1 15.48 -7.91 10.49
CA MET A 1 14.30 -7.55 9.68
C MET A 1 13.93 -8.61 8.65
N GLY A 2 14.81 -8.97 7.70
CA GLY A 2 14.50 -9.94 6.64
C GLY A 2 13.86 -11.26 7.11
N PRO A 3 14.42 -11.97 8.11
CA PRO A 3 13.84 -13.21 8.63
C PRO A 3 12.42 -13.04 9.20
N THR A 4 12.15 -11.90 9.86
CA THR A 4 10.82 -11.59 10.42
C THR A 4 9.79 -11.34 9.31
N ILE A 5 10.15 -10.60 8.27
CA ILE A 5 9.27 -10.35 7.11
C ILE A 5 8.96 -11.67 6.40
N ALA A 6 9.99 -12.49 6.15
CA ALA A 6 9.81 -13.80 5.52
C ALA A 6 8.90 -14.72 6.35
N PHE A 7 9.10 -14.75 7.67
CA PHE A 7 8.25 -15.53 8.57
C PHE A 7 6.79 -15.09 8.49
N ARG A 8 6.51 -13.79 8.68
CA ARG A 8 5.14 -13.25 8.63
C ARG A 8 4.49 -13.43 7.27
N MET A 9 5.25 -13.26 6.19
CA MET A 9 4.74 -13.51 4.84
C MET A 9 4.28 -14.96 4.68
N LEU A 10 5.14 -15.92 5.01
CA LEU A 10 4.89 -17.35 4.78
C LEU A 10 3.86 -17.95 5.76
N HIS A 11 3.86 -17.49 7.02
CA HIS A 11 3.07 -18.12 8.08
C HIS A 11 1.81 -17.35 8.47
N GLU A 12 1.70 -16.05 8.12
CA GLU A 12 0.55 -15.22 8.47
C GLU A 12 -0.18 -14.73 7.20
N ALA A 13 0.53 -13.99 6.34
CA ALA A 13 -0.06 -13.28 5.20
C ALA A 13 -0.56 -14.23 4.11
N MET A 14 0.28 -15.15 3.61
CA MET A 14 -0.12 -16.08 2.56
C MET A 14 -1.28 -17.01 2.99
N PRO A 15 -1.26 -17.64 4.19
CA PRO A 15 -2.39 -18.45 4.63
C PRO A 15 -3.69 -17.66 4.81
N ALA A 16 -3.62 -16.41 5.27
CA ALA A 16 -4.79 -15.55 5.40
C ALA A 16 -5.36 -15.15 4.03
N ALA A 17 -4.50 -14.79 3.08
CA ALA A 17 -4.92 -14.44 1.72
C ALA A 17 -5.64 -15.60 1.01
N LEU A 18 -5.23 -16.85 1.24
CA LEU A 18 -5.94 -18.04 0.72
C LEU A 18 -7.38 -18.16 1.24
N ARG A 19 -7.70 -17.54 2.37
CA ARG A 19 -9.06 -17.47 2.93
C ARG A 19 -9.78 -16.16 2.61
N GLY A 20 -9.20 -15.32 1.75
CA GLY A 20 -9.75 -14.01 1.39
C GLY A 20 -9.49 -12.92 2.43
N ASP A 21 -8.62 -13.14 3.42
CA ASP A 21 -8.26 -12.15 4.44
C ASP A 21 -6.91 -11.49 4.11
N LEU A 22 -6.95 -10.23 3.70
CA LEU A 22 -5.75 -9.43 3.40
C LEU A 22 -5.19 -8.68 4.61
N GLY A 23 -5.84 -8.73 5.78
CA GLY A 23 -5.43 -7.97 6.97
C GLY A 23 -3.99 -8.24 7.39
N PRO A 24 -3.54 -9.50 7.51
CA PRO A 24 -2.15 -9.80 7.87
C PRO A 24 -1.14 -9.32 6.82
N LEU A 25 -1.49 -9.37 5.52
CA LEU A 25 -0.65 -8.81 4.46
C LEU A 25 -0.58 -7.28 4.57
N GLY A 26 -1.71 -6.62 4.77
CA GLY A 26 -1.78 -5.18 5.00
C GLY A 26 -0.93 -4.73 6.18
N SER A 27 -0.98 -5.45 7.30
CA SER A 27 -0.17 -5.14 8.49
C SER A 27 1.32 -5.32 8.23
N LEU A 28 1.72 -6.38 7.54
CA LEU A 28 3.11 -6.59 7.16
C LEU A 28 3.63 -5.47 6.24
N VAL A 29 2.82 -5.07 5.25
CA VAL A 29 3.14 -3.98 4.33
C VAL A 29 3.24 -2.65 5.07
N PHE A 30 2.30 -2.36 5.96
CA PHE A 30 2.31 -1.14 6.77
C PHE A 30 3.58 -1.07 7.62
N ASP A 31 3.89 -2.14 8.37
CA ASP A 31 5.09 -2.15 9.21
C ASP A 31 6.36 -1.97 8.38
N TYR A 32 6.47 -2.67 7.25
CA TYR A 32 7.60 -2.53 6.34
C TYR A 32 7.75 -1.09 5.84
N ARG A 33 6.65 -0.46 5.41
CA ARG A 33 6.66 0.90 4.85
C ARG A 33 6.88 1.98 5.90
N PHE A 34 6.12 1.97 6.99
CA PHE A 34 5.99 3.06 7.97
C PHE A 34 6.75 2.86 9.28
N ARG A 35 7.24 1.65 9.58
CA ARG A 35 7.91 1.35 10.87
C ARG A 35 9.33 0.84 10.73
N MET A 36 9.72 0.42 9.52
CA MET A 36 10.98 -0.27 9.28
C MET A 36 11.96 0.52 8.38
N GLY A 37 11.76 1.83 8.21
CA GLY A 37 12.71 2.69 7.50
C GLY A 37 12.55 2.72 5.97
N SER A 38 11.53 2.04 5.41
CA SER A 38 11.38 1.96 3.95
C SER A 38 11.01 3.29 3.32
N ILE A 39 10.11 4.07 3.92
CA ILE A 39 9.72 5.38 3.36
C ILE A 39 10.88 6.37 3.47
N GLU A 40 11.60 6.36 4.59
CA GLU A 40 12.80 7.16 4.82
C GLU A 40 13.84 6.86 3.74
N ASN A 41 14.09 5.58 3.47
CA ASN A 41 14.99 5.15 2.40
C ASN A 41 14.51 5.54 0.98
N CYS A 42 13.22 5.75 0.76
CA CYS A 42 12.67 6.20 -0.53
C CYS A 42 12.56 7.74 -0.63
N SER A 43 12.58 8.45 0.50
CA SER A 43 12.34 9.89 0.57
C SER A 43 13.42 10.76 -0.09
N PHE A 44 14.60 10.21 -0.41
CA PHE A 44 15.68 10.95 -1.05
C PHE A 44 15.27 11.56 -2.40
N SER A 45 14.28 10.99 -3.09
CA SER A 45 13.78 11.52 -4.36
C SER A 45 12.67 12.54 -4.22
N HIS A 46 12.03 12.63 -3.04
CA HIS A 46 10.84 13.46 -2.82
C HIS A 46 10.88 14.15 -1.45
N PRO A 47 11.27 15.44 -1.40
CA PRO A 47 11.15 16.25 -0.18
C PRO A 47 9.74 16.23 0.39
N GLY A 48 9.62 16.12 1.71
CA GLY A 48 8.33 16.08 2.41
C GLY A 48 7.63 14.71 2.40
N LEU A 49 8.18 13.69 1.73
CA LEU A 49 7.52 12.37 1.65
C LEU A 49 7.29 11.70 3.02
N VAL A 50 8.25 11.84 3.93
CA VAL A 50 8.14 11.29 5.29
C VAL A 50 7.04 12.00 6.08
N GLU A 51 6.91 13.31 5.91
CA GLU A 51 5.87 14.10 6.57
C GLU A 51 4.48 13.74 6.01
N LEU A 52 4.36 13.66 4.68
CA LEU A 52 3.13 13.22 4.01
C LEU A 52 2.72 11.82 4.45
N ALA A 53 3.68 10.88 4.54
CA ALA A 53 3.43 9.53 5.04
C ALA A 53 2.87 9.56 6.47
N GLY A 54 3.48 10.34 7.37
CA GLY A 54 3.01 10.49 8.75
C GLY A 54 1.56 11.00 8.83
N GLN A 55 1.18 11.92 7.94
CA GLN A 55 -0.19 12.44 7.85
C GLN A 55 -1.20 11.41 7.34
N LEU A 56 -0.76 10.42 6.55
CA LEU A 56 -1.60 9.35 6.01
C LEU A 56 -1.79 8.16 6.95
N GLU A 57 -1.00 8.05 8.03
CA GLU A 57 -1.11 6.93 8.98
C GLU A 57 -2.48 6.83 9.67
N SER A 58 -3.23 7.94 9.75
CA SER A 58 -4.60 7.93 10.29
C SER A 58 -5.50 6.95 9.54
N LEU A 59 -5.35 6.80 8.22
CA LEU A 59 -6.11 5.84 7.42
C LEU A 59 -5.90 4.39 7.88
N TRP A 60 -4.69 4.07 8.32
CA TRP A 60 -4.38 2.75 8.87
C TRP A 60 -4.95 2.58 10.28
N HIS A 61 -4.71 3.56 11.17
CA HIS A 61 -5.15 3.48 12.57
C HIS A 61 -6.67 3.46 12.73
N ASP A 62 -7.36 4.19 11.88
CA ASP A 62 -8.81 4.24 11.85
C ASP A 62 -9.45 3.03 11.15
N LYS A 63 -8.63 2.10 10.65
CA LYS A 63 -9.04 0.95 9.84
C LYS A 63 -9.82 1.34 8.58
N ALA A 64 -9.57 2.54 8.06
CA ALA A 64 -10.13 3.01 6.80
C ALA A 64 -9.46 2.31 5.60
N ALA A 65 -8.23 1.83 5.75
CA ALA A 65 -7.52 1.07 4.72
C ALA A 65 -7.16 -0.34 5.21
N THR A 66 -7.50 -1.36 4.41
CA THR A 66 -7.01 -2.74 4.62
C THR A 66 -5.53 -2.85 4.29
N MET A 67 -5.04 -2.04 3.36
CA MET A 67 -3.63 -1.88 3.04
C MET A 67 -3.35 -0.42 2.72
N LEU A 68 -2.26 0.11 3.25
CA LEU A 68 -1.77 1.46 2.95
C LEU A 68 -0.27 1.36 2.66
N ALA A 69 0.17 1.90 1.52
CA ALA A 69 1.57 1.86 1.15
C ALA A 69 1.99 2.97 0.20
N LEU A 70 3.27 3.31 0.28
CA LEU A 70 3.97 4.03 -0.78
C LEU A 70 4.01 3.16 -2.04
N SER A 71 3.66 3.74 -3.19
CA SER A 71 3.79 3.10 -4.50
C SER A 71 5.24 3.18 -4.98
N SER A 72 5.91 2.04 -5.14
CA SER A 72 7.32 1.96 -5.53
C SER A 72 8.23 2.85 -4.64
N VAL A 73 8.86 3.87 -5.23
CA VAL A 73 9.71 4.88 -4.58
C VAL A 73 8.99 6.22 -4.34
N GLY A 74 7.69 6.32 -4.64
CA GLY A 74 6.90 7.54 -4.51
C GLY A 74 6.82 8.39 -5.78
N PRO A 75 6.15 9.56 -5.70
CA PRO A 75 5.52 10.14 -4.50
C PRO A 75 4.10 9.62 -4.23
N ALA A 76 3.56 8.74 -5.08
CA ALA A 76 2.20 8.24 -4.93
C ALA A 76 2.04 7.27 -3.76
N PHE A 77 0.91 7.36 -3.07
CA PHE A 77 0.43 6.36 -2.11
C PHE A 77 -0.79 5.65 -2.69
N PHE A 78 -1.05 4.44 -2.21
CA PHE A 78 -2.30 3.75 -2.49
C PHE A 78 -2.90 3.15 -1.23
N ALA A 79 -4.22 3.08 -1.21
CA ALA A 79 -4.98 2.35 -0.22
C ALA A 79 -5.82 1.27 -0.91
N LEU A 80 -5.80 0.04 -0.38
CA LEU A 80 -6.81 -0.96 -0.67
C LEU A 80 -7.86 -0.89 0.44
N THR A 81 -9.11 -0.67 0.07
CA THR A 81 -10.18 -0.35 1.03
C THR A 81 -11.57 -0.73 0.50
N ASP A 82 -12.48 -0.99 1.44
CA ASP A 82 -13.93 -1.08 1.22
C ASP A 82 -14.64 0.28 1.37
N ASP A 83 -13.92 1.32 1.85
CA ASP A 83 -14.38 2.69 2.06
C ASP A 83 -13.54 3.67 1.19
N PRO A 84 -13.74 3.64 -0.14
CA PRO A 84 -12.93 4.43 -1.08
C PRO A 84 -13.14 5.93 -0.91
N ASP A 85 -14.31 6.38 -0.48
CA ASP A 85 -14.63 7.80 -0.31
C ASP A 85 -13.82 8.37 0.85
N ARG A 86 -13.79 7.71 2.00
CA ARG A 86 -12.99 8.16 3.15
C ARG A 86 -11.49 8.23 2.85
N CYS A 87 -10.96 7.24 2.14
CA CYS A 87 -9.55 7.28 1.72
C CYS A 87 -9.30 8.38 0.68
N GLY A 88 -10.20 8.55 -0.29
CA GLY A 88 -10.13 9.58 -1.31
C GLY A 88 -10.15 10.99 -0.72
N ASP A 89 -11.09 11.26 0.17
CA ASP A 89 -11.21 12.55 0.89
C ASP A 89 -9.93 12.86 1.65
N ARG A 90 -9.35 11.87 2.36
CA ARG A 90 -8.11 12.08 3.10
C ARG A 90 -6.91 12.35 2.19
N PHE A 91 -6.83 11.71 1.02
CA PHE A 91 -5.79 12.05 0.03
C PHE A 91 -5.99 13.46 -0.53
N ALA A 92 -7.23 13.85 -0.85
CA ALA A 92 -7.56 15.17 -1.37
C ALA A 92 -7.31 16.30 -0.35
N GLU A 93 -7.58 16.08 0.94
CA GLU A 93 -7.24 17.00 2.04
C GLU A 93 -5.74 17.32 2.13
N LEU A 94 -4.89 16.43 1.60
CA LEU A 94 -3.44 16.57 1.56
C LEU A 94 -2.94 17.03 0.18
N ASP A 95 -3.82 17.66 -0.60
CA ASP A 95 -3.55 18.19 -1.94
C ASP A 95 -3.02 17.14 -2.93
N MET A 96 -3.43 15.86 -2.77
CA MET A 96 -3.06 14.78 -3.68
C MET A 96 -4.13 14.59 -4.78
N ASP A 97 -3.69 14.27 -5.99
CA ASP A 97 -4.57 13.79 -7.05
C ASP A 97 -5.07 12.37 -6.73
N VAL A 98 -6.39 12.18 -6.77
CA VAL A 98 -7.03 10.90 -6.40
C VAL A 98 -7.48 10.15 -7.65
N ILE A 99 -7.02 8.90 -7.77
CA ILE A 99 -7.45 7.96 -8.80
C ILE A 99 -8.09 6.75 -8.13
N HIS A 100 -9.35 6.48 -8.48
CA HIS A 100 -10.03 5.26 -8.04
C HIS A 100 -9.82 4.15 -9.08
N ALA A 101 -9.36 3.01 -8.61
CA ALA A 101 -9.14 1.82 -9.43
C ALA A 101 -9.62 0.56 -8.70
N ARG A 102 -9.81 -0.53 -9.44
CA ARG A 102 -10.10 -1.85 -8.89
C ARG A 102 -8.92 -2.78 -9.15
N PRO A 103 -8.62 -3.73 -8.24
CA PRO A 103 -7.65 -4.78 -8.50
C PRO A 103 -7.94 -5.47 -9.82
N HIS A 104 -6.93 -5.57 -10.68
CA HIS A 104 -7.00 -6.31 -11.93
C HIS A 104 -6.34 -7.67 -11.74
N ASN A 105 -7.15 -8.73 -11.72
CA ASN A 105 -6.68 -10.11 -11.57
C ASN A 105 -6.44 -10.80 -12.92
N GLY A 106 -6.36 -10.04 -14.01
CA GLY A 106 -5.96 -10.58 -15.31
C GLY A 106 -4.48 -10.96 -15.32
N THR A 107 -4.13 -11.84 -16.23
CA THR A 107 -2.73 -12.10 -16.59
C THR A 107 -2.37 -11.24 -17.80
N TYR A 108 -1.07 -11.07 -18.06
CA TYR A 108 -0.63 -10.54 -19.33
C TYR A 108 -1.07 -11.48 -20.47
N GLU A 109 -1.63 -10.90 -21.52
CA GLU A 109 -1.91 -11.59 -22.78
C GLU A 109 -0.92 -11.07 -23.83
N GLU A 110 -0.17 -11.98 -24.46
CA GLU A 110 0.68 -11.64 -25.58
C GLU A 110 -0.23 -11.41 -26.80
N THR A 111 -0.46 -10.15 -27.15
CA THR A 111 -1.10 -9.81 -28.42
C THR A 111 -0.01 -9.87 -29.48
N GLY A 112 -0.04 -10.92 -30.31
CA GLY A 112 0.91 -11.08 -31.40
C GLY A 112 0.95 -9.82 -32.26
N LEU A 113 2.16 -9.34 -32.59
CA LEU A 113 2.35 -8.32 -33.62
C LEU A 113 1.63 -8.81 -34.89
N VAL A 114 0.57 -8.12 -35.29
CA VAL A 114 -0.06 -8.33 -36.59
C VAL A 114 1.02 -8.07 -37.65
N PRO A 115 1.27 -9.00 -38.59
CA PRO A 115 2.24 -8.80 -39.67
C PRO A 115 1.95 -7.55 -40.50
#